data_AF-A0A6C1E555-F1
#
_entry.id   AF-A0A6C1E555-F1
#
_cell.length_a   1.000
_cell.length_b   1.000
_cell.length_c   1.000
_cell.angle_alpha   90.00
_cell.angle_beta   90.00
_cell.angle_gamma   90.00
#
_symmetry.space_group_name_H-M   'P 1'
#
loop_
_entity.id
_entity.type
_entity.pdbx_description
1 polymer ?
#
loop_
_entity_poly.entity_id
_entity_poly.type
_entity_poly.pdbx_seq_one_letter_code
_entity_poly.pdbx_strand_id
1 'polypeptide(L)'
;MLARSVGRRWLSTSRVFYNKQAVKVVASSCPAGTSLNLNIWKSGKDAQALEDKEYPSWLWSVLDAKQAVDHTAKDPGGEALSQRKKNIRKANRQQIKQNNFLSQL
;
A
#
# COMPACT_ATOMS: atom_id res chain seq x y z
N MET A 1 -37.23 -26.49 45.32
CA MET A 1 -36.45 -25.24 45.21
C MET A 1 -35.01 -25.66 44.91
N LEU A 2 -34.54 -25.46 43.66
CA LEU A 2 -33.49 -24.48 43.29
C LEU A 2 -32.16 -24.81 44.00
N ALA A 3 -31.03 -25.13 43.36
CA ALA A 3 -30.50 -24.68 42.09
C ALA A 3 -29.43 -25.67 41.58
N ARG A 4 -29.45 -25.97 40.28
CA ARG A 4 -28.31 -26.58 39.59
C ARG A 4 -27.30 -25.47 39.32
N SER A 5 -26.18 -25.49 40.03
CA SER A 5 -25.09 -24.54 39.81
C SER A 5 -24.51 -24.76 38.41
N VAL A 6 -24.86 -23.88 37.47
CA VAL A 6 -24.19 -23.77 36.18
C VAL A 6 -22.75 -23.34 36.46
N GLY A 7 -21.81 -24.29 36.38
CA GLY A 7 -20.39 -24.01 36.42
C GLY A 7 -20.05 -22.98 35.35
N ARG A 8 -19.66 -21.79 35.80
CA ARG A 8 -19.22 -20.67 34.96
C ARG A 8 -18.10 -21.19 34.06
N ARG A 9 -18.35 -21.31 32.75
CA ARG A 9 -17.26 -21.45 31.78
C ARG A 9 -16.41 -20.19 31.90
N TRP A 10 -15.28 -20.32 32.59
CA TRP A 10 -14.25 -19.29 32.61
C TRP A 10 -13.88 -19.00 31.16
N LEU A 11 -14.04 -17.74 30.78
CA LEU A 11 -13.57 -17.20 29.51
C LEU A 11 -12.09 -17.58 29.40
N SER A 12 -11.79 -18.57 28.57
CA SER A 12 -10.44 -18.88 28.15
C SER A 12 -9.95 -17.68 27.35
N THR A 13 -9.30 -16.75 28.04
CA THR A 13 -8.55 -15.68 27.41
C THR A 13 -7.17 -16.24 27.08
N SER A 14 -7.14 -17.22 26.17
CA SER A 14 -5.91 -17.47 25.43
C SER A 14 -5.66 -16.23 24.57
N ARG A 15 -4.96 -15.26 25.16
CA ARG A 15 -4.25 -14.25 24.38
C ARG A 15 -3.23 -15.03 23.56
N VAL A 16 -3.61 -15.37 22.34
CA VAL A 16 -2.68 -15.80 21.31
C VAL A 16 -1.72 -14.63 21.16
N PHE A 17 -0.55 -14.74 21.78
CA PHE A 17 0.55 -13.82 21.53
C PHE A 17 0.88 -13.98 20.05
N TYR A 18 0.42 -13.02 19.24
CA TYR A 18 0.79 -12.91 17.85
C TYR A 18 2.29 -12.61 17.83
N ASN A 19 3.08 -13.68 17.67
CA ASN A 19 4.51 -13.57 17.48
C ASN A 19 4.72 -12.92 16.11
N LYS A 20 4.77 -11.58 16.11
CA LYS A 20 5.11 -10.77 14.94
C LYS A 20 6.58 -11.01 14.69
N GLN A 21 6.89 -12.13 14.03
CA GLN A 21 8.24 -12.45 13.61
C GLN A 21 8.81 -11.25 12.89
N ALA A 22 10.01 -10.82 13.28
CA ALA A 22 10.70 -9.72 12.62
C ALA A 22 10.86 -10.08 11.15
N VAL A 23 10.00 -9.49 10.30
CA VAL A 23 10.05 -9.66 8.86
C VAL A 23 11.41 -9.16 8.44
N LYS A 24 12.30 -10.07 8.03
CA LYS A 24 13.47 -9.69 7.25
C LYS A 24 12.90 -8.95 6.05
N VAL A 25 13.15 -7.65 5.98
CA VAL A 25 12.70 -6.83 4.85
C VAL A 25 13.47 -7.35 3.65
N VAL A 26 12.86 -8.27 2.91
CA VAL A 26 13.37 -8.68 1.61
C VAL A 26 13.17 -7.45 0.72
N ALA A 27 14.26 -6.90 0.19
CA ALA A 27 14.21 -5.67 -0.61
C ALA A 27 13.38 -5.88 -1.88
N SER A 28 13.53 -7.03 -2.53
CA SER A 28 12.74 -7.46 -3.67
C SER A 28 11.84 -8.66 -3.36
N SER A 29 10.71 -8.76 -4.04
CA SER A 29 9.84 -9.94 -3.98
C SER A 29 10.22 -10.99 -5.03
N CYS A 30 10.95 -10.63 -6.08
CA CYS A 30 11.42 -11.57 -7.10
C CYS A 30 12.90 -11.94 -6.87
N PRO A 31 13.24 -13.24 -6.82
CA PRO A 31 14.63 -13.65 -6.81
C PRO A 31 15.30 -13.37 -8.16
N ALA A 32 16.62 -13.19 -8.14
CA ALA A 32 17.41 -13.07 -9.35
C ALA A 32 17.22 -14.31 -10.25
N GLY A 33 17.22 -14.08 -11.54
CA GLY A 33 17.02 -15.11 -12.54
C GLY A 33 15.56 -15.35 -12.93
N THR A 34 14.60 -14.66 -12.32
CA THR A 34 13.17 -14.82 -12.67
C THR A 34 12.89 -14.22 -14.05
N SER A 35 12.32 -15.01 -14.97
CA SER A 35 11.88 -14.53 -16.28
C SER A 35 10.63 -13.64 -16.15
N LEU A 36 10.71 -12.41 -16.64
CA LEU A 36 9.62 -11.44 -16.64
C LEU A 36 8.99 -11.37 -18.04
N ASN A 37 7.69 -11.63 -18.13
CA ASN A 37 6.92 -11.53 -19.36
C ASN A 37 6.64 -10.06 -19.72
N LEU A 38 7.68 -9.35 -20.16
CA LEU A 38 7.66 -7.93 -20.53
C LEU A 38 7.91 -7.71 -22.02
N ASN A 39 8.30 -8.75 -22.75
CA ASN A 39 8.68 -8.63 -24.13
C ASN A 39 7.45 -8.47 -25.04
N ILE A 40 7.41 -7.38 -25.80
CA ILE A 40 6.36 -7.08 -26.78
C ILE A 40 6.81 -7.49 -28.19
N TRP A 41 8.12 -7.66 -28.42
CA TRP A 41 8.69 -7.97 -29.73
C TRP A 41 8.65 -9.46 -30.04
N LYS A 42 8.28 -9.79 -31.28
CA LYS A 42 8.15 -11.19 -31.73
C LYS A 42 9.46 -11.98 -31.73
N SER A 43 10.59 -11.31 -31.93
CA SER A 43 11.94 -11.91 -31.93
C SER A 43 12.75 -11.56 -30.68
N GLY A 44 12.12 -10.93 -29.68
CA GLY A 44 12.77 -10.58 -28.42
C GLY A 44 12.90 -11.78 -27.48
N LYS A 45 13.86 -11.71 -26.56
CA LYS A 45 13.94 -12.60 -25.40
C LYS A 45 13.28 -11.93 -24.20
N ASP A 46 12.72 -12.72 -23.30
CA ASP A 46 12.15 -12.20 -22.06
C ASP A 46 13.25 -11.64 -21.15
N ALA A 47 12.94 -10.52 -20.50
CA ALA A 47 13.86 -9.89 -19.57
C ALA A 47 13.95 -10.75 -18.31
N GLN A 48 15.18 -11.00 -17.85
CA GLN A 48 15.42 -11.76 -16.63
C GLN A 48 15.72 -10.79 -15.48
N ALA A 49 15.14 -11.06 -14.30
CA ALA A 49 15.44 -10.29 -13.10
C ALA A 49 16.91 -10.43 -12.72
N LEU A 50 17.58 -9.32 -12.46
CA LEU A 50 18.95 -9.23 -11.99
C LEU A 50 19.01 -9.30 -10.46
N GLU A 51 20.21 -9.27 -9.90
CA GLU A 51 20.41 -9.17 -8.45
C GLU A 51 20.04 -7.77 -7.92
N ASP A 52 19.56 -7.69 -6.68
CA ASP A 52 19.10 -6.43 -6.05
C ASP A 52 20.15 -5.31 -6.05
N LYS A 53 21.44 -5.67 -6.07
CA LYS A 53 22.58 -4.75 -6.06
C LYS A 53 22.89 -4.12 -7.42
N GLU A 54 22.48 -4.79 -8.50
CA GLU A 54 22.69 -4.30 -9.86
C GLU A 54 21.65 -3.25 -10.24
N TYR A 55 20.52 -3.23 -9.53
CA TYR A 55 19.52 -2.19 -9.67
C TYR A 55 19.94 -0.89 -9.00
N PRO A 56 19.64 0.27 -9.63
CA PRO A 56 19.90 1.56 -9.02
C PRO A 56 19.21 1.73 -7.67
N SER A 57 19.86 2.46 -6.75
CA SER A 57 19.35 2.68 -5.39
C SER A 57 18.00 3.39 -5.32
N TRP A 58 17.64 4.19 -6.33
CA TRP A 58 16.37 4.90 -6.39
C TRP A 58 15.15 3.96 -6.53
N LEU A 59 15.33 2.75 -7.07
CA LEU A 59 14.23 1.80 -7.28
C LEU A 59 13.55 1.44 -5.96
N TRP A 60 14.34 1.27 -4.92
CA TRP A 60 13.88 0.82 -3.61
C TRP A 60 13.09 1.87 -2.84
N SER A 61 13.21 3.13 -3.23
CA SER A 61 12.56 4.25 -2.54
C SER A 61 11.28 4.74 -3.23
N VAL A 62 10.90 4.15 -4.38
CA VAL A 62 9.72 4.56 -5.16
C VAL A 62 8.41 4.36 -4.40
N LEU A 63 8.31 3.32 -3.58
CA LEU A 63 7.09 3.00 -2.83
C LEU A 63 6.99 3.76 -1.51
N ASP A 64 8.05 4.47 -1.11
CA ASP A 64 8.04 5.26 0.11
C ASP A 64 7.16 6.49 -0.08
N ALA A 65 5.93 6.40 0.42
CA ALA A 65 4.97 7.51 0.42
C ALA A 65 5.52 8.79 1.07
N LYS A 66 6.57 8.69 1.89
CA LYS A 66 7.28 9.79 2.54
C LYS A 66 8.13 10.62 1.56
N GLN A 67 8.80 9.98 0.60
CA GLN A 67 9.65 10.70 -0.36
C GLN A 67 8.83 11.57 -1.31
N ALA A 68 7.63 11.14 -1.69
CA ALA A 68 6.73 11.97 -2.47
C ALA A 68 6.37 13.29 -1.75
N VAL A 69 6.35 13.28 -0.42
CA VAL A 69 6.16 14.49 0.41
C VAL A 69 7.45 15.29 0.50
N ASP A 70 8.59 14.62 0.67
CA ASP A 70 9.91 15.27 0.81
C ASP A 70 10.36 16.00 -0.47
N HIS A 71 10.07 15.45 -1.65
CA HIS A 71 10.31 16.13 -2.93
C HIS A 71 9.42 17.37 -3.09
N THR A 72 8.19 17.35 -2.57
CA THR A 72 7.31 18.52 -2.57
C THR A 72 7.64 19.53 -1.46
N ALA A 73 8.21 19.09 -0.34
CA ALA A 73 8.58 19.93 0.79
C ALA A 73 9.83 20.79 0.51
N LYS A 74 10.69 20.36 -0.43
CA LYS A 74 11.84 21.16 -0.90
C LYS A 74 11.42 22.48 -1.57
N ASP A 75 10.19 22.54 -2.11
CA ASP A 75 9.58 23.76 -2.65
C ASP A 75 8.30 24.10 -1.86
N PRO A 76 8.36 24.93 -0.81
CA PRO A 76 7.21 25.20 0.06
C PRO A 76 5.98 25.77 -0.70
N GLY A 77 6.20 26.47 -1.81
CA GLY A 77 5.13 26.90 -2.71
C GLY A 77 4.50 25.76 -3.52
N GLY A 78 5.29 24.76 -3.91
CA GLY A 78 4.83 23.59 -4.68
C GLY A 78 3.97 22.64 -3.86
N GLU A 79 4.28 22.46 -2.58
CA GLU A 79 3.49 21.64 -1.67
C GLU A 79 2.06 22.19 -1.47
N ALA A 80 1.96 23.49 -1.13
CA ALA A 80 0.66 24.13 -0.92
C ALA A 80 -0.24 24.06 -2.16
N LEU A 81 0.34 24.26 -3.36
CA LEU A 81 -0.37 24.13 -4.63
C LEU A 81 -0.82 22.68 -4.90
N SER A 82 0.02 21.69 -4.62
CA SER A 82 -0.30 20.27 -4.78
C SER A 82 -1.45 19.86 -3.84
N GLN A 83 -1.40 20.26 -2.57
CA GLN A 83 -2.46 20.02 -1.60
C GLN A 83 -3.76 20.70 -2.01
N ARG A 84 -3.72 21.96 -2.45
CA ARG A 84 -4.89 22.69 -2.98
C ARG A 84 -5.52 21.96 -4.17
N LYS A 85 -4.71 21.49 -5.12
CA LYS A 85 -5.18 20.71 -6.28
C LYS A 85 -5.83 19.40 -5.87
N LYS A 86 -5.28 18.70 -4.87
CA LYS A 86 -5.89 17.47 -4.30
C LYS A 86 -7.25 17.77 -3.66
N ASN A 87 -7.36 18.87 -2.91
CA ASN A 87 -8.60 19.27 -2.25
C ASN A 87 -9.70 19.63 -3.25
N ILE A 88 -9.37 20.42 -4.28
CA ILE A 88 -10.32 20.77 -5.35
C ILE A 88 -10.83 19.51 -6.06
N ARG A 89 -9.94 18.58 -6.42
CA ARG A 89 -10.35 17.31 -7.04
C ARG A 89 -11.28 16.49 -6.13
N LYS A 90 -11.06 16.51 -4.81
CA LYS A 90 -11.91 15.80 -3.84
C LYS A 90 -13.30 16.46 -3.76
N ALA A 91 -13.35 17.79 -3.66
CA ALA A 91 -14.61 18.54 -3.64
C ALA A 91 -15.43 18.32 -4.91
N ASN A 92 -14.79 18.41 -6.09
CA ASN A 92 -15.48 18.17 -7.37
C ASN A 92 -16.05 16.75 -7.46
N ARG A 93 -15.28 15.73 -7.03
CA ARG A 93 -15.79 14.35 -6.98
C ARG A 93 -17.00 14.20 -6.04
N GLN A 94 -17.01 14.92 -4.91
CA GLN A 94 -18.14 14.89 -3.98
C GLN A 94 -19.37 15.56 -4.59
N GLN A 95 -19.21 16.73 -5.21
CA GLN A 95 -20.28 17.43 -5.90
C GLN A 95 -20.88 16.59 -7.04
N ILE A 96 -20.05 15.97 -7.88
CA ILE A 96 -20.51 15.08 -8.96
C ILE A 96 -21.33 13.93 -8.37
N LYS A 97 -20.85 13.29 -7.28
CA LYS A 97 -21.59 12.22 -6.62
C LYS A 97 -22.93 12.68 -6.03
N GLN A 98 -22.96 13.87 -5.43
CA GLN A 98 -24.19 14.46 -4.88
C GLN A 98 -25.20 14.79 -5.98
N ASN A 99 -24.74 15.40 -7.09
CA ASN A 99 -25.61 15.72 -8.22
C ASN A 99 -26.17 14.45 -8.87
N ASN A 100 -25.32 13.43 -9.10
CA ASN A 100 -25.77 12.15 -9.65
C ASN A 100 -26.76 11.44 -8.71
N PHE A 101 -26.58 11.55 -7.39
CA PHE A 101 -27.52 11.01 -6.41
C PHE A 101 -28.87 11.73 -6.45
N LEU A 102 -28.87 13.07 -6.47
CA LEU A 102 -30.10 13.87 -6.55
C LEU A 102 -30.86 13.67 -7.86
N SER A 103 -30.17 13.41 -8.97
CA SER A 103 -30.83 13.12 -10.25
C SER A 103 -31.48 11.73 -10.34
N GLN A 104 -31.18 10.83 -9.40
CA GLN A 104 -31.73 9.48 -9.35
C GLN A 104 -32.96 9.35 -8.45
N LEU A 105 -33.29 10.40 -7.68
CA LEU A 105 -34.51 10.52 -6.89
C LEU A 105 -35.65 11.07 -7.74
#